data_AF-A0A7S1XBR9-F1
#
_entry.id   AF-A0A7S1XBR9-F1
#
_cell.length_a   1.000
_cell.length_b   1.000
_cell.length_c   1.000
_cell.angle_alpha   90.00
_cell.angle_beta   90.00
_cell.angle_gamma   90.00
#
_symmetry.space_group_name_H-M   'P 1'
#
loop_
_entity.id
_entity.type
_entity.pdbx_description
1 polymer ?
#
loop_
_entity_poly.entity_id
_entity_poly.type
_entity_poly.pdbx_seq_one_letter_code
_entity_poly.pdbx_strand_id
1 'polypeptide(L)'
;ESQPVLPCLLRRLLQKGAFDEAVVLARRHARGHYFPRSLEWLLFTSLEIEHESNRKAQKEQATRVQQSSRFGKQVGSSLPRSDSGNVYAVNNKLMRKAVRLIRMFPQYSDVVVSVARKTDAALWPLLFSAVGSPSRLVEGLLEARALQSAACCLLCVDRLEGAGKAHTFSLRIIGSALENEQYNLAMELLRFVVPPGESESVFEALEVGEELRQREEAAAESATSRGSPRDASNAG
;
A
#
# COMPACT_ATOMS: atom_id res chain seq x y z
N GLU A 1 2.84 28.69 6.36
CA GLU A 1 2.87 27.38 5.65
C GLU A 1 3.05 27.63 4.16
N SER A 2 4.27 27.50 3.64
CA SER A 2 4.54 27.73 2.21
C SER A 2 4.03 26.55 1.39
N GLN A 3 3.02 26.77 0.54
CA GLN A 3 2.63 25.79 -0.47
C GLN A 3 3.87 25.46 -1.31
N PRO A 4 4.28 24.18 -1.40
CA PRO A 4 5.49 23.83 -2.11
C PRO A 4 5.27 24.14 -3.59
N VAL A 5 6.04 25.07 -4.15
CA VAL A 5 6.01 25.43 -5.59
C VAL A 5 6.59 24.30 -6.45
N LEU A 6 7.41 23.44 -5.83
CA LEU A 6 8.16 22.36 -6.47
C LEU A 6 7.29 21.36 -7.27
N PRO A 7 6.19 20.78 -6.74
CA PRO A 7 5.35 19.85 -7.49
C PRO A 7 4.77 20.48 -8.75
N CYS A 8 4.34 21.75 -8.67
CA CYS A 8 3.80 22.49 -9.81
C CYS A 8 4.86 22.70 -10.90
N LEU A 9 6.10 23.04 -10.52
CA LEU A 9 7.22 23.18 -11.45
C LEU A 9 7.61 21.85 -12.10
N LEU A 10 7.77 20.80 -11.29
CA LEU A 10 8.11 19.46 -11.79
C LEU A 10 7.04 18.98 -12.78
N ARG A 11 5.75 19.11 -12.45
CA ARG A 11 4.66 18.75 -13.35
C ARG A 11 4.73 19.50 -14.68
N ARG A 12 4.97 20.83 -14.64
CA ARG A 12 5.09 21.64 -15.85
C ARG A 12 6.26 21.20 -16.72
N LEU A 13 7.41 20.88 -16.12
CA LEU A 13 8.59 20.36 -16.83
C LEU A 13 8.29 18.99 -17.47
N LEU A 14 7.62 18.09 -16.74
CA LEU A 14 7.23 16.78 -17.26
C LEU A 14 6.23 16.88 -18.43
N GLN A 15 5.29 17.81 -18.37
CA GLN A 15 4.34 18.09 -19.45
C GLN A 15 5.04 18.64 -20.70
N LYS A 16 5.98 19.58 -20.52
CA LYS A 16 6.79 20.15 -21.60
C LYS A 16 7.80 19.17 -22.22
N GLY A 17 8.05 18.04 -21.56
CA GLY A 17 9.02 17.05 -22.02
C GLY A 17 10.46 17.30 -21.57
N ALA A 18 10.71 18.32 -20.75
CA ALA A 18 12.01 18.64 -20.17
C ALA A 18 12.29 17.74 -18.95
N PHE A 19 12.45 16.43 -19.19
CA PHE A 19 12.65 15.45 -18.13
C PHE A 19 13.97 15.66 -17.38
N ASP A 20 15.06 15.96 -18.10
CA ASP A 20 16.38 16.15 -17.50
C ASP A 20 16.42 17.37 -16.58
N GLU A 21 15.78 18.47 -16.98
CA GLU A 21 15.60 19.65 -16.12
C GLU A 21 14.79 19.31 -14.86
N ALA A 22 13.73 18.51 -14.99
CA ALA A 22 12.93 18.06 -13.85
C ALA A 22 13.77 17.23 -12.86
N VAL A 23 14.65 16.36 -13.37
CA VAL A 23 15.59 15.57 -12.54
C VAL A 23 16.58 16.47 -11.82
N VAL A 24 17.19 17.43 -12.53
CA VAL A 24 18.15 18.38 -11.92
C VAL A 24 17.46 19.19 -10.82
N LEU A 25 16.26 19.70 -11.08
CA LEU A 25 15.48 20.43 -10.10
C LEU A 25 15.14 19.56 -8.89
N ALA A 26 14.63 18.35 -9.10
CA ALA A 26 14.29 17.43 -8.01
C ALA A 26 15.52 17.07 -7.16
N ARG A 27 16.68 16.82 -7.77
CA ARG A 27 17.94 16.55 -7.06
C ARG A 27 18.40 17.73 -6.20
N ARG A 28 18.26 18.98 -6.69
CA ARG A 28 18.60 20.18 -5.90
C ARG A 28 17.73 20.29 -4.64
N HIS A 29 16.48 19.86 -4.72
CA HIS A 29 15.55 19.90 -3.60
C HIS A 29 15.51 18.60 -2.76
N ALA A 30 16.29 17.58 -3.11
CA ALA A 30 16.24 16.26 -2.45
C ALA A 30 16.61 16.28 -0.96
N ARG A 31 17.38 17.29 -0.51
CA ARG A 31 17.74 17.49 0.91
C ARG A 31 16.67 18.24 1.72
N GLY A 32 15.63 18.75 1.07
CA GLY A 32 14.58 19.50 1.75
C GLY A 32 13.64 18.60 2.53
N HIS A 33 13.28 18.99 3.76
CA HIS A 33 12.34 18.23 4.60
C HIS A 33 10.97 17.98 3.94
N TYR A 34 10.52 18.89 3.07
CA TYR A 34 9.23 18.78 2.36
C TYR A 34 9.33 18.06 1.00
N PHE A 35 10.50 17.52 0.66
CA PHE A 35 10.71 16.89 -0.64
C PHE A 35 9.85 15.63 -0.85
N PRO A 36 9.75 14.67 0.10
CA PRO A 36 8.90 13.50 -0.08
C PRO A 36 7.43 13.89 -0.27
N ARG A 37 6.91 14.83 0.54
CA ARG A 37 5.56 15.39 0.38
C ARG A 37 5.36 16.05 -0.99
N SER A 38 6.40 16.68 -1.54
CA SER A 38 6.34 17.27 -2.88
C SER A 38 6.22 16.19 -3.97
N LEU A 39 6.89 15.05 -3.80
CA LEU A 39 6.77 13.91 -4.70
C LEU A 39 5.40 13.23 -4.57
N GLU A 40 4.85 13.11 -3.36
CA GLU A 40 3.48 12.63 -3.13
C GLU A 40 2.47 13.51 -3.88
N TRP A 41 2.57 14.83 -3.72
CA TRP A 41 1.69 15.77 -4.43
C TRP A 41 1.83 15.70 -5.94
N LEU A 42 3.06 15.52 -6.45
CA LEU A 42 3.29 15.33 -7.88
C LEU A 42 2.60 14.06 -8.39
N LEU A 43 2.75 12.95 -7.68
CA LEU A 43 2.15 11.67 -8.05
C LEU A 43 0.62 11.72 -7.97
N PHE A 44 0.08 12.24 -6.86
CA PHE A 44 -1.35 12.40 -6.63
C PHE A 44 -2.00 13.28 -7.71
N THR A 45 -1.47 14.47 -7.96
CA THR A 45 -2.04 15.36 -8.99
C THR A 45 -1.87 14.79 -10.40
N SER A 46 -0.81 14.03 -10.67
CA SER A 46 -0.69 13.30 -11.94
C SER A 46 -1.75 12.21 -12.08
N LEU A 47 -2.13 11.53 -10.99
CA LEU A 47 -3.23 10.57 -10.96
C LEU A 47 -4.57 11.19 -11.28
N GLU A 48 -4.89 12.30 -10.62
CA GLU A 48 -6.16 13.00 -10.83
C GLU A 48 -6.29 13.52 -12.26
N ILE A 49 -5.23 14.11 -12.81
CA ILE A 49 -5.22 14.61 -14.20
C ILE A 49 -5.49 13.46 -15.17
N GLU A 50 -4.78 12.33 -15.01
CA GLU A 50 -4.94 11.18 -15.91
C GLU A 50 -6.31 10.52 -15.76
N HIS A 51 -6.84 10.45 -14.53
CA HIS A 51 -8.18 9.94 -14.27
C HIS A 51 -9.25 10.80 -14.96
N GLU A 52 -9.17 12.12 -14.84
CA GLU A 52 -10.13 13.03 -15.49
C GLU A 52 -9.98 13.01 -17.02
N SER A 53 -8.76 12.92 -17.54
CA SER A 53 -8.50 12.75 -18.98
C SER A 53 -9.12 11.47 -19.52
N ASN A 54 -8.98 10.35 -18.81
CA ASN A 54 -9.57 9.07 -19.24
C ASN A 54 -11.10 9.11 -19.20
N ARG A 55 -11.68 9.76 -18.18
CA ARG A 55 -13.13 9.94 -18.05
C ARG A 55 -13.72 10.80 -19.18
N LYS A 56 -13.00 11.84 -19.62
CA LYS A 56 -13.38 12.66 -20.78
C LYS A 56 -13.32 11.87 -22.09
N ALA A 57 -12.23 11.13 -22.32
CA ALA A 57 -12.07 10.30 -23.51
C ALA A 57 -13.18 9.24 -23.63
N GLN A 58 -13.58 8.62 -22.52
CA GLN A 58 -14.69 7.66 -22.49
C GLN A 58 -16.05 8.31 -22.86
N LYS A 59 -16.32 9.53 -22.37
CA LYS A 59 -17.54 10.27 -22.72
C LYS A 59 -17.58 10.64 -24.20
N GLU A 60 -16.46 11.08 -24.77
CA GLU A 60 -16.34 11.43 -26.19
C GLU A 60 -16.50 10.22 -27.13
N GLN A 61 -16.01 9.05 -26.72
CA GLN A 61 -16.24 7.81 -27.48
C GLN A 61 -17.71 7.37 -27.43
N ALA A 62 -18.37 7.46 -26.27
CA ALA A 62 -19.77 7.10 -26.12
C ALA A 62 -20.70 8.01 -26.97
N THR A 63 -20.41 9.31 -27.06
CA THR A 63 -21.18 10.24 -27.90
C THR A 63 -20.94 10.02 -29.40
N ARG A 64 -19.72 9.65 -29.80
CA ARG A 64 -19.39 9.36 -31.20
C ARG A 64 -20.04 8.08 -31.73
N VAL A 65 -20.12 7.03 -30.91
CA VAL A 65 -20.76 5.75 -31.28
C VAL A 65 -22.28 5.91 -31.46
N GLN A 66 -22.92 6.80 -30.70
CA GLN A 66 -24.34 7.10 -30.87
C GLN A 66 -24.65 7.87 -32.17
N GLN A 67 -23.72 8.68 -32.68
CA GLN A 67 -23.89 9.36 -33.97
C GLN A 67 -23.74 8.42 -35.18
N SER A 68 -22.88 7.41 -35.12
CA SER A 68 -22.71 6.43 -36.21
C SER A 68 -23.84 5.39 -36.29
N SER A 69 -24.65 5.22 -35.25
CA SER A 69 -25.78 4.26 -35.22
C SER A 69 -27.04 4.75 -35.96
N ARG A 70 -27.11 6.02 -36.42
CA ARG A 70 -28.26 6.53 -37.18
C ARG A 70 -28.27 6.16 -38.67
N PHE A 71 -27.18 5.61 -39.21
CA PHE A 71 -27.12 5.16 -40.61
C PHE A 71 -26.43 3.78 -40.70
N GLY A 72 -27.24 2.71 -40.67
CA GLY A 72 -26.87 1.45 -41.33
C GLY A 72 -26.43 0.27 -40.45
N LYS A 73 -27.35 -0.70 -40.36
CA LYS A 73 -27.17 -2.17 -40.48
C LYS A 73 -26.25 -2.89 -39.49
N GLN A 74 -26.90 -3.77 -38.71
CA GLN A 74 -26.29 -4.79 -37.85
C GLN A 74 -25.18 -5.58 -38.55
N VAL A 75 -24.00 -5.60 -37.93
CA VAL A 75 -23.06 -6.71 -38.02
C VAL A 75 -22.57 -6.99 -36.60
N GLY A 76 -22.78 -8.22 -36.14
CA GLY A 76 -22.34 -8.69 -34.84
C GLY A 76 -20.83 -8.47 -34.68
N SER A 77 -20.46 -7.63 -33.73
CA SER A 77 -19.11 -7.58 -33.21
C SER A 77 -19.18 -8.02 -31.76
N SER A 78 -18.53 -9.15 -31.51
CA SER A 78 -18.11 -9.61 -30.19
C SER A 78 -17.72 -8.41 -29.33
N LEU A 79 -18.41 -8.25 -28.19
CA LEU A 79 -18.01 -7.30 -27.16
C LEU A 79 -16.49 -7.47 -26.94
N PRO A 80 -15.68 -6.40 -27.02
CA PRO A 80 -14.37 -6.49 -26.42
C PRO A 80 -14.64 -6.65 -24.93
N ARG A 81 -14.39 -7.85 -24.40
CA ARG A 81 -14.25 -8.07 -22.97
C ARG A 81 -13.33 -6.96 -22.49
N SER A 82 -13.88 -6.03 -21.71
CA SER A 82 -13.14 -4.87 -21.23
C SER A 82 -12.06 -5.40 -20.30
N ASP A 83 -10.90 -5.67 -20.88
CA ASP A 83 -9.70 -5.93 -20.15
C ASP A 83 -9.29 -4.57 -19.57
N SER A 84 -9.93 -4.21 -18.44
CA SER A 84 -9.77 -2.93 -17.76
C SER A 84 -8.29 -2.62 -17.46
N GLY A 85 -7.43 -3.64 -17.46
CA GLY A 85 -5.99 -3.50 -17.36
C GLY A 85 -5.32 -2.81 -18.57
N ASN A 86 -5.88 -2.92 -19.79
CA ASN A 86 -5.25 -2.40 -21.01
C ASN A 86 -5.64 -0.94 -21.34
N VAL A 87 -6.77 -0.45 -20.83
CA VAL A 87 -7.25 0.93 -21.07
C VAL A 87 -6.30 1.96 -20.44
N TYR A 88 -5.76 1.65 -19.26
CA TYR A 88 -4.84 2.54 -18.55
C TYR A 88 -3.45 2.56 -19.20
N ALA A 89 -3.01 1.47 -19.85
CA ALA A 89 -1.66 1.41 -20.42
C ALA A 89 -1.39 2.48 -21.49
N VAL A 90 -2.40 2.91 -22.25
CA VAL A 90 -2.18 3.78 -23.41
C VAL A 90 -2.05 5.26 -23.01
N ASN A 91 -2.83 5.75 -22.05
CA ASN A 91 -2.99 7.20 -21.83
C ASN A 91 -2.13 7.80 -20.71
N ASN A 92 -1.44 7.00 -19.90
CA ASN A 92 -0.79 7.48 -18.66
C ASN A 92 0.59 8.14 -18.85
N LYS A 93 0.75 8.98 -19.87
CA LYS A 93 2.07 9.53 -20.27
C LYS A 93 2.67 10.45 -19.20
N LEU A 94 1.85 11.29 -18.55
CA LEU A 94 2.33 12.17 -17.48
C LEU A 94 2.66 11.35 -16.24
N MET A 95 1.77 10.42 -15.87
CA MET A 95 1.99 9.53 -14.74
C MET A 95 3.28 8.72 -14.87
N ARG A 96 3.52 8.08 -16.02
CA ARG A 96 4.74 7.30 -16.26
C ARG A 96 6.00 8.14 -16.10
N LYS A 97 5.98 9.39 -16.56
CA LYS A 97 7.08 10.33 -16.36
C LYS A 97 7.26 10.70 -14.89
N ALA A 98 6.18 10.97 -14.17
CA ALA A 98 6.23 11.27 -12.74
C ALA A 98 6.80 10.08 -11.94
N VAL A 99 6.29 8.87 -12.17
CA VAL A 99 6.80 7.64 -11.53
C VAL A 99 8.28 7.43 -11.86
N ARG A 100 8.69 7.60 -13.13
CA ARG A 100 10.10 7.48 -13.54
C ARG A 100 11.00 8.45 -12.79
N LEU A 101 10.54 9.69 -12.57
CA LEU A 101 11.27 10.68 -11.78
C LEU A 101 11.36 10.26 -10.30
N ILE A 102 10.24 9.84 -9.70
CA ILE A 102 10.18 9.49 -8.27
C ILE A 102 11.05 8.27 -7.96
N ARG A 103 11.10 7.27 -8.86
CA ARG A 103 11.95 6.07 -8.73
C ARG A 103 13.45 6.37 -8.61
N MET A 104 13.89 7.57 -8.98
CA MET A 104 15.29 7.97 -8.85
C MET A 104 15.68 8.32 -7.40
N PHE A 105 14.72 8.31 -6.48
CA PHE A 105 14.91 8.71 -5.09
C PHE A 105 14.58 7.54 -4.13
N PRO A 106 15.30 7.43 -2.99
CA PRO A 106 15.10 6.33 -2.05
C PRO A 106 13.72 6.34 -1.39
N GLN A 107 13.03 7.49 -1.34
CA GLN A 107 11.69 7.62 -0.77
C GLN A 107 10.57 7.11 -1.69
N TYR A 108 10.90 6.50 -2.83
CA TYR A 108 9.92 6.05 -3.83
C TYR A 108 8.82 5.17 -3.23
N SER A 109 9.20 4.16 -2.46
CA SER A 109 8.25 3.19 -1.90
C SER A 109 7.25 3.87 -0.97
N ASP A 110 7.74 4.69 -0.03
CA ASP A 110 6.88 5.41 0.93
C ASP A 110 5.94 6.40 0.24
N VAL A 111 6.43 7.11 -0.79
CA VAL A 111 5.60 8.03 -1.59
C VAL A 111 4.45 7.29 -2.25
N VAL A 112 4.72 6.12 -2.86
CA VAL A 112 3.67 5.31 -3.52
C VAL A 112 2.66 4.79 -2.50
N VAL A 113 3.13 4.26 -1.35
CA VAL A 113 2.25 3.78 -0.26
C VAL A 113 1.36 4.90 0.26
N SER A 114 1.95 6.06 0.52
CA SER A 114 1.26 7.25 1.02
C SER A 114 0.18 7.71 0.05
N VAL A 115 0.47 7.73 -1.26
CA VAL A 115 -0.53 8.06 -2.28
C VAL A 115 -1.61 6.99 -2.37
N ALA A 116 -1.25 5.70 -2.42
CA ALA A 116 -2.23 4.61 -2.48
C ALA A 116 -3.25 4.68 -1.33
N ARG A 117 -2.79 4.95 -0.10
CA ARG A 117 -3.63 5.13 1.10
C ARG A 117 -4.57 6.33 1.05
N LYS A 118 -4.20 7.38 0.30
CA LYS A 118 -4.98 8.63 0.17
C LYS A 118 -5.89 8.63 -1.06
N THR A 119 -5.83 7.59 -1.88
CA THR A 119 -6.59 7.50 -3.15
C THR A 119 -7.62 6.39 -3.09
N ASP A 120 -8.75 6.60 -3.77
CA ASP A 120 -9.80 5.60 -3.91
C ASP A 120 -9.27 4.31 -4.57
N ALA A 121 -9.70 3.16 -4.07
CA ALA A 121 -9.34 1.84 -4.60
C ALA A 121 -9.69 1.66 -6.08
N ALA A 122 -10.71 2.36 -6.59
CA ALA A 122 -11.04 2.38 -8.01
C ALA A 122 -9.91 2.95 -8.90
N LEU A 123 -9.03 3.79 -8.34
CA LEU A 123 -7.89 4.39 -9.04
C LEU A 123 -6.62 3.55 -8.99
N TRP A 124 -6.57 2.50 -8.16
CA TRP A 124 -5.37 1.69 -8.01
C TRP A 124 -4.93 1.00 -9.31
N PRO A 125 -5.81 0.47 -10.19
CA PRO A 125 -5.38 -0.07 -11.47
C PRO A 125 -4.65 0.97 -12.34
N LEU A 126 -5.14 2.23 -12.33
CA LEU A 126 -4.51 3.34 -13.03
C LEU A 126 -3.13 3.67 -12.42
N LEU A 127 -3.03 3.75 -11.10
CA LEU A 127 -1.77 4.02 -10.39
C LEU A 127 -0.72 2.92 -10.67
N PHE A 128 -1.08 1.66 -10.46
CA PHE A 128 -0.19 0.52 -10.60
C PHE A 128 0.12 0.15 -12.06
N SER A 129 -0.66 0.62 -13.03
CA SER A 129 -0.27 0.53 -14.45
C SER A 129 1.01 1.34 -14.77
N ALA A 130 1.31 2.39 -14.00
CA ALA A 130 2.53 3.19 -14.14
C ALA A 130 3.60 2.82 -13.12
N VAL A 131 3.19 2.55 -11.87
CA VAL A 131 4.06 2.14 -10.75
C VAL A 131 4.59 0.71 -10.91
N GLY A 132 3.92 -0.15 -11.68
CA GLY A 132 4.27 -1.57 -11.82
C GLY A 132 3.49 -2.44 -10.83
N SER A 133 3.92 -3.70 -10.66
CA SER A 133 3.22 -4.68 -9.82
C SER A 133 3.30 -4.33 -8.32
N PRO A 134 2.16 -4.26 -7.59
CA PRO A 134 2.12 -4.17 -6.13
C PRO A 134 3.01 -5.19 -5.41
N SER A 135 3.13 -6.43 -5.92
CA SER A 135 3.98 -7.46 -5.30
C SER A 135 5.45 -7.04 -5.21
N ARG A 136 6.01 -6.45 -6.28
CA ARG A 136 7.39 -5.95 -6.27
C ARG A 136 7.59 -4.79 -5.29
N LEU A 137 6.55 -3.98 -5.07
CA LEU A 137 6.59 -2.92 -4.08
C LEU A 137 6.67 -3.50 -2.66
N VAL A 138 5.87 -4.54 -2.37
CA VAL A 138 5.92 -5.25 -1.07
C VAL A 138 7.28 -5.92 -0.85
N GLU A 139 7.85 -6.55 -1.87
CA GLU A 139 9.20 -7.15 -1.79
C GLU A 139 10.26 -6.12 -1.39
N GLY A 140 10.29 -4.96 -2.07
CA GLY A 140 11.25 -3.90 -1.73
C GLY A 140 11.01 -3.31 -0.33
N LEU A 141 9.77 -3.26 0.14
CA LEU A 141 9.46 -2.82 1.51
C LEU A 141 9.88 -3.84 2.58
N LEU A 142 9.76 -5.13 2.28
CA LEU A 142 10.26 -6.21 3.14
C LEU A 142 11.79 -6.17 3.24
N GLU A 143 12.49 -5.97 2.13
CA GLU A 143 13.95 -5.78 2.11
C GLU A 143 14.38 -4.57 2.96
N ALA A 144 13.61 -3.48 2.89
CA ALA A 144 13.83 -2.27 3.70
C ALA A 144 13.37 -2.40 5.16
N ARG A 145 12.83 -3.57 5.58
CA ARG A 145 12.22 -3.82 6.90
C ARG A 145 11.09 -2.84 7.26
N ALA A 146 10.45 -2.23 6.27
CA ALA A 146 9.34 -1.30 6.46
C ALA A 146 8.02 -2.09 6.55
N LEU A 147 7.87 -2.92 7.59
CA LEU A 147 6.77 -3.89 7.74
C LEU A 147 5.39 -3.23 7.73
N GLN A 148 5.23 -2.07 8.38
CA GLN A 148 3.96 -1.33 8.38
C GLN A 148 3.56 -0.86 6.98
N SER A 149 4.53 -0.34 6.21
CA SER A 149 4.30 0.10 4.83
C SER A 149 3.98 -1.10 3.93
N ALA A 150 4.68 -2.23 4.12
CA ALA A 150 4.41 -3.47 3.41
C ALA A 150 2.99 -4.00 3.69
N ALA A 151 2.57 -3.98 4.95
CA ALA A 151 1.22 -4.34 5.37
C ALA A 151 0.15 -3.45 4.73
N CYS A 152 0.38 -2.13 4.66
CA CYS A 152 -0.53 -1.21 3.98
C CYS A 152 -0.71 -1.56 2.48
N CYS A 153 0.33 -2.10 1.84
CA CYS A 153 0.27 -2.52 0.44
C CYS A 153 -0.47 -3.84 0.21
N LEU A 154 -0.72 -4.65 1.25
CA LEU A 154 -1.42 -5.93 1.08
C LEU A 154 -2.83 -5.75 0.54
N LEU A 155 -3.53 -4.67 0.89
CA LEU A 155 -4.83 -4.35 0.30
C LEU A 155 -4.71 -4.12 -1.22
N CYS A 156 -3.64 -3.48 -1.67
CA CYS A 156 -3.41 -3.26 -3.09
C CYS A 156 -3.12 -4.60 -3.81
N VAL A 157 -2.33 -5.49 -3.20
CA VAL A 157 -2.06 -6.83 -3.73
C VAL A 157 -3.35 -7.66 -3.79
N ASP A 158 -4.13 -7.68 -2.72
CA ASP A 158 -5.39 -8.42 -2.62
C ASP A 158 -6.36 -8.01 -3.75
N ARG A 159 -6.54 -6.70 -3.94
CA ARG A 159 -7.46 -6.18 -4.96
C ARG A 159 -6.96 -6.31 -6.40
N LEU A 160 -5.66 -6.17 -6.64
CA LEU A 160 -5.12 -6.09 -8.01
C LEU A 160 -4.53 -7.41 -8.51
N GLU A 161 -3.99 -8.23 -7.61
CA GLU A 161 -3.31 -9.48 -7.96
C GLU A 161 -3.97 -10.71 -7.32
N GLY A 162 -4.91 -10.51 -6.41
CA GLY A 162 -5.75 -11.56 -5.82
C GLY A 162 -5.36 -11.94 -4.39
N ALA A 163 -6.34 -12.45 -3.66
CA ALA A 163 -6.22 -12.84 -2.24
C ALA A 163 -5.13 -13.89 -1.98
N GLY A 164 -4.90 -14.82 -2.91
CA GLY A 164 -3.87 -15.86 -2.75
C GLY A 164 -2.45 -15.29 -2.60
N LYS A 165 -2.11 -14.26 -3.37
CA LYS A 165 -0.81 -13.58 -3.24
C LYS A 165 -0.74 -12.74 -1.98
N ALA A 166 -1.81 -12.01 -1.67
CA ALA A 166 -1.89 -11.22 -0.44
C ALA A 166 -1.69 -12.11 0.80
N HIS A 167 -2.30 -13.29 0.82
CA HIS A 167 -2.13 -14.30 1.86
C HIS A 167 -0.66 -14.73 2.03
N THR A 168 0.02 -15.10 0.94
CA THR A 168 1.44 -15.49 0.99
C THR A 168 2.34 -14.37 1.51
N PHE A 169 2.12 -13.13 1.06
CA PHE A 169 2.87 -11.98 1.59
C PHE A 169 2.55 -11.70 3.05
N SER A 170 1.29 -11.89 3.47
CA SER A 170 0.87 -11.70 4.86
C SER A 170 1.61 -12.65 5.80
N LEU A 171 1.70 -13.95 5.46
CA LEU A 171 2.47 -14.92 6.24
C LEU A 171 3.95 -14.52 6.38
N ARG A 172 4.56 -14.03 5.30
CA ARG A 172 5.96 -13.55 5.33
C ARG A 172 6.13 -12.32 6.22
N ILE A 173 5.22 -11.34 6.14
CA ILE A 173 5.26 -10.13 6.97
C ILE A 173 5.00 -10.49 8.43
N ILE A 174 4.06 -11.39 8.73
CA ILE A 174 3.79 -11.89 10.08
C ILE A 174 5.04 -12.54 10.67
N GLY A 175 5.69 -13.45 9.94
CA GLY A 175 6.94 -14.08 10.39
C GLY A 175 8.00 -13.04 10.76
N SER A 176 8.23 -12.05 9.88
CA SER A 176 9.17 -10.98 10.16
C SER A 176 8.72 -10.05 11.29
N ALA A 177 7.42 -9.81 11.46
CA ALA A 177 6.89 -9.01 12.56
C ALA A 177 7.12 -9.70 13.90
N LEU A 178 6.93 -11.02 13.99
CA LEU A 178 7.20 -11.81 15.19
C LEU A 178 8.69 -11.79 15.56
N GLU A 179 9.58 -11.92 14.58
CA GLU A 179 11.04 -11.79 14.79
C GLU A 179 11.47 -10.42 15.34
N ASN A 180 10.69 -9.38 15.06
CA ASN A 180 10.94 -8.01 15.55
C ASN A 180 10.00 -7.61 16.70
N GLU A 181 9.34 -8.57 17.35
CA GLU A 181 8.43 -8.36 18.49
C GLU A 181 7.25 -7.39 18.20
N GLN A 182 6.85 -7.25 16.93
CA GLN A 182 5.73 -6.42 16.48
C GLN A 182 4.41 -7.21 16.50
N TYR A 183 4.00 -7.66 17.68
CA TYR A 183 2.82 -8.52 17.85
C TYR A 183 1.51 -7.87 17.36
N ASN A 184 1.34 -6.56 17.57
CA ASN A 184 0.17 -5.82 17.09
C ASN A 184 0.04 -5.89 15.55
N LEU A 185 1.15 -5.73 14.83
CA LEU A 185 1.15 -5.86 13.39
C LEU A 185 0.85 -7.29 12.95
N ALA A 186 1.43 -8.30 13.62
CA ALA A 186 1.15 -9.70 13.33
C ALA A 186 -0.35 -10.03 13.50
N MET A 187 -0.97 -9.59 14.60
CA MET A 187 -2.39 -9.77 14.86
C MET A 187 -3.27 -9.07 13.81
N GLU A 188 -2.95 -7.82 13.46
CA GLU A 188 -3.67 -7.11 12.41
C GLU A 188 -3.64 -7.84 11.06
N LEU A 189 -2.55 -8.55 10.77
CA LEU A 189 -2.35 -9.26 9.52
C LEU A 189 -3.04 -10.62 9.46
N LEU A 190 -3.49 -11.17 10.60
CA LEU A 190 -4.27 -12.42 10.62
C LEU A 190 -5.56 -12.33 9.80
N ARG A 191 -6.11 -11.12 9.59
CA ARG A 191 -7.29 -10.90 8.72
C ARG A 191 -7.10 -11.38 7.28
N PHE A 192 -5.85 -11.49 6.81
CA PHE A 192 -5.52 -11.99 5.46
C PHE A 192 -5.22 -13.49 5.43
N VAL A 193 -5.13 -14.11 6.61
CA VAL A 193 -4.74 -15.51 6.79
C VAL A 193 -5.91 -16.36 7.23
N VAL A 194 -6.69 -15.86 8.19
CA VAL A 194 -7.79 -16.58 8.82
C VAL A 194 -9.11 -16.22 8.13
N PRO A 195 -9.91 -17.20 7.70
CA PRO A 195 -11.24 -16.94 7.16
C PRO A 195 -12.14 -16.21 8.17
N PRO A 196 -13.02 -15.30 7.71
CA PRO A 196 -13.96 -14.62 8.59
C PRO A 196 -14.93 -15.65 9.19
N GLY A 197 -14.79 -15.93 10.48
CA GLY A 197 -15.54 -16.96 11.22
C GLY A 197 -14.68 -17.80 12.17
N GLU A 198 -13.40 -18.00 11.83
CA GLU A 198 -12.41 -18.68 12.70
C GLU A 198 -11.46 -17.68 13.39
N SER A 199 -11.49 -16.41 12.96
CA SER A 199 -10.69 -15.36 13.58
C SER A 199 -11.08 -15.15 15.04
N GLU A 200 -12.38 -15.05 15.32
CA GLU A 200 -12.91 -14.83 16.68
C GLU A 200 -12.49 -15.96 17.64
N SER A 201 -12.49 -17.21 17.19
CA SER A 201 -12.08 -18.35 18.03
C SER A 201 -10.57 -18.40 18.27
N VAL A 202 -9.76 -17.97 17.30
CA VAL A 202 -8.31 -17.80 17.48
C VAL A 202 -8.01 -16.64 18.43
N PHE A 203 -8.73 -15.53 18.33
CA PHE A 203 -8.59 -14.39 19.23
C PHE A 203 -9.03 -14.73 20.67
N GLU A 204 -10.16 -15.42 20.82
CA GLU A 204 -10.65 -15.91 22.12
C GLU A 204 -9.66 -16.91 22.74
N ALA A 205 -9.07 -17.80 21.93
CA ALA A 205 -8.05 -18.74 22.40
C ALA A 205 -6.74 -18.04 22.84
N LEU A 206 -6.35 -16.95 22.18
CA LEU A 206 -5.16 -16.16 22.55
C LEU A 206 -5.40 -15.37 23.84
N GLU A 207 -6.55 -14.74 24.01
CA GLU A 207 -6.93 -14.05 25.25
C GLU A 207 -6.95 -15.01 26.45
N VAL A 208 -7.56 -16.19 26.27
CA VAL A 208 -7.56 -17.24 27.29
C VAL A 208 -6.13 -17.71 27.62
N GLY A 209 -5.25 -17.77 26.62
CA GLY A 209 -3.83 -18.12 26.82
C GLY A 209 -3.06 -17.07 27.64
N GLU A 210 -3.33 -15.78 27.45
CA GLU A 210 -2.74 -14.70 28.24
C GLU A 210 -3.26 -14.71 29.69
N GLU A 211 -4.56 -14.92 29.90
CA GLU A 211 -5.14 -15.03 31.25
C GLU A 211 -4.57 -16.22 32.04
N LEU A 212 -4.33 -17.35 31.37
CA LEU A 212 -3.72 -18.53 32.00
C LEU A 212 -2.25 -18.27 32.38
N ARG A 213 -1.48 -17.59 31.53
CA ARG A 213 -0.11 -17.19 31.85
C ARG A 213 -0.04 -16.22 33.03
N GLN A 214 -0.91 -15.22 33.07
CA GLN A 214 -0.97 -14.27 34.20
C GLN A 214 -1.36 -14.98 35.51
N ARG A 215 -2.24 -15.99 35.45
CA ARG A 215 -2.59 -16.82 36.60
C ARG A 215 -1.44 -17.72 37.05
N GLU A 216 -0.67 -18.30 36.14
CA GLU A 216 0.51 -19.10 36.46
C GLU A 216 1.62 -18.23 37.09
N GLU A 217 1.86 -17.03 36.57
CA GLU A 217 2.81 -16.07 37.16
C GLU A 217 2.37 -15.60 38.56
N ALA A 218 1.09 -15.24 38.73
CA ALA A 218 0.55 -14.87 40.05
C ALA A 218 0.59 -16.03 41.04
N ALA A 219 0.36 -17.27 40.58
CA ALA A 219 0.48 -18.46 41.41
C ALA A 219 1.94 -18.73 41.82
N ALA A 220 2.89 -18.57 40.89
CA ALA A 220 4.32 -18.70 41.17
C ALA A 220 4.83 -17.66 42.16
N GLU A 221 4.42 -16.39 42.04
CA GLU A 221 4.74 -15.33 43.01
C GLU A 221 4.16 -15.62 44.40
N SER A 222 2.92 -16.12 44.47
CA SER A 222 2.27 -16.49 45.74
C SER A 222 2.92 -17.70 46.45
N ALA A 223 3.45 -18.65 45.67
CA ALA A 223 4.16 -19.83 46.18
C ALA A 223 5.57 -19.47 46.69
N THR A 224 6.24 -18.52 46.04
CA THR A 224 7.57 -18.04 46.44
C THR A 224 7.52 -17.23 47.74
N SER A 225 6.41 -16.51 48.00
CA SER A 225 6.15 -15.82 49.27
C SER A 225 5.86 -16.76 50.45
N ARG A 226 5.27 -17.94 50.19
CA ARG A 226 4.97 -18.96 51.24
C ARG A 226 6.13 -19.92 51.52
N GLY A 227 7.18 -19.89 50.70
CA GLY A 227 8.37 -20.72 50.81
C GLY A 227 9.50 -20.08 51.63
N SER A 228 9.23 -19.66 52.87
CA SER A 228 10.29 -19.59 53.89
C SER A 228 9.86 -20.37 55.13
N PRO A 229 10.11 -21.68 55.17
CA PRO A 229 10.13 -22.42 56.41
C PRO A 229 11.55 -22.85 56.80
N ARG A 230 11.81 -22.75 58.11
CA ARG A 230 12.84 -23.43 58.92
C ARG A 230 14.17 -22.64 59.09
N ASP A 231 14.72 -22.47 60.29
CA ASP A 231 14.73 -23.38 61.45
C ASP A 231 14.77 -22.69 62.84
N ALA A 232 14.30 -23.47 63.81
CA ALA A 232 14.26 -23.24 65.24
C ALA A 232 15.63 -23.37 65.93
N SER A 233 15.74 -22.83 67.16
CA SER A 233 16.43 -23.37 68.37
C SER A 233 16.70 -22.20 69.32
N ASN A 234 15.97 -21.99 70.42
CA ASN A 234 16.00 -22.72 71.70
C ASN A 234 17.41 -23.12 72.17
N ALA A 235 18.00 -22.36 73.09
CA ALA A 235 18.80 -22.85 74.21
C ALA A 235 19.32 -21.66 75.05
N GLY A 236 19.08 -21.70 76.37
CA GLY A 236 19.81 -20.91 77.37
C GLY A 236 18.94 -20.02 78.24
#